data_AF-A0A1I3ESS3-F1
#
_entry.id   AF-A0A1I3ESS3-F1
#
_cell.length_a   1.000
_cell.length_b   1.000
_cell.length_c   1.000
_cell.angle_alpha   90.00
_cell.angle_beta   90.00
_cell.angle_gamma   90.00
#
_symmetry.space_group_name_H-M   'P 1'
#
loop_
_entity.id
_entity.type
_entity.pdbx_description
1 polymer ?
#
loop_
_entity_poly.entity_id
_entity_poly.type
_entity_poly.pdbx_seq_one_letter_code
_entity_poly.pdbx_strand_id
1 'polypeptide(L)'
;MLEQPWFQLRPDEDLVCPVRPAGIPWREYPPMMTGRDFARLQDRVGCYEGKRGLEFCDFLFAPTFMVGKKMIALFRSLAPAVETKSLTLLPAAPRGKSLTYWIPYLPSADCLEIRGDGYRIHPECLQGRQVARYEGKHVVYWFFSLAAAEQILARGPMGVHFVKVPSAKEAEVCGA
;
A
#
# COMPACT_ATOMS: atom_id res chain seq x y z
N MET A 1 -18.24 -16.04 17.31
CA MET A 1 -17.02 -15.74 16.53
C MET A 1 -16.77 -14.25 16.68
N LEU A 2 -15.68 -13.83 17.34
CA LEU A 2 -15.37 -12.40 17.50
C LEU A 2 -14.91 -11.85 16.15
N GLU A 3 -15.50 -10.74 15.70
CA GLU A 3 -15.06 -10.06 14.48
C GLU A 3 -13.65 -9.49 14.70
N GLN A 4 -12.70 -9.91 13.86
CA GLN A 4 -11.34 -9.37 13.91
C GLN A 4 -11.33 -7.94 13.36
N PRO A 5 -10.75 -6.95 14.06
CA PRO A 5 -10.67 -5.59 13.54
C PRO A 5 -9.67 -5.49 12.38
N TRP A 6 -9.98 -4.61 11.44
CA TRP A 6 -9.19 -4.33 10.24
C TRP A 6 -8.78 -2.87 10.18
N PHE A 7 -7.64 -2.63 9.54
CA PHE A 7 -7.01 -1.30 9.48
C PHE A 7 -6.61 -1.00 8.05
N GLN A 8 -6.92 0.22 7.60
CA GLN A 8 -6.41 0.76 6.34
C GLN A 8 -5.01 1.31 6.56
N LEU A 9 -4.08 0.96 5.66
CA LEU A 9 -2.79 1.63 5.57
C LEU A 9 -2.95 2.94 4.78
N ARG A 10 -2.47 4.05 5.35
CA ARG A 10 -2.52 5.38 4.72
C ARG A 10 -1.13 6.02 4.69
N PRO A 11 -0.85 6.89 3.71
CA PRO A 11 0.34 7.72 3.74
C PRO A 11 0.33 8.60 4.98
N ASP A 12 1.49 8.79 5.58
CA ASP A 12 1.69 9.87 6.54
C ASP A 12 1.75 11.21 5.79
N GLU A 13 0.79 12.09 6.09
CA GLU A 13 0.64 13.40 5.44
C GLU A 13 1.65 14.42 5.98
N ASP A 14 2.26 14.15 7.14
CA ASP A 14 3.25 15.02 7.79
C ASP A 14 4.68 14.80 7.26
N LEU A 15 4.87 13.84 6.34
CA LEU A 15 6.14 13.58 5.68
C LEU A 15 6.62 14.80 4.88
N VAL A 16 7.77 15.35 5.26
CA VAL A 16 8.29 16.60 4.69
C VAL A 16 9.03 16.37 3.37
N CYS A 17 9.82 15.30 3.26
CA CYS A 17 10.66 15.07 2.07
C CYS A 17 10.77 13.59 1.68
N PRO A 18 9.65 12.91 1.36
CA PRO A 18 9.69 11.52 0.95
C PRO A 18 10.37 11.37 -0.40
N VAL A 19 11.08 10.26 -0.61
CA VAL A 19 11.61 9.90 -1.92
C VAL A 19 10.48 9.79 -2.96
N ARG A 20 10.68 10.41 -4.11
CA ARG A 20 9.72 10.40 -5.22
C ARG A 20 10.36 9.81 -6.47
N PRO A 21 9.79 8.72 -7.02
CA PRO A 21 10.19 8.23 -8.32
C PRO A 21 10.00 9.30 -9.41
N ALA A 22 10.99 9.41 -10.29
CA ALA A 22 11.01 10.29 -11.44
C ALA A 22 11.43 9.50 -12.69
N GLY A 23 11.04 10.00 -13.87
CA GLY A 23 11.31 9.31 -15.15
C GLY A 23 10.48 8.04 -15.36
N ILE A 24 9.38 7.90 -14.61
CA ILE A 24 8.48 6.74 -14.70
C ILE A 24 7.17 7.17 -15.39
N PRO A 25 6.78 6.53 -16.51
CA PRO A 25 5.55 6.87 -17.19
C PRO A 25 4.31 6.54 -16.33
N TRP A 26 3.48 7.54 -16.05
CA TRP A 26 2.23 7.37 -15.29
C TRP A 26 1.27 6.34 -15.93
N ARG A 27 1.34 6.18 -17.26
CA ARG A 27 0.54 5.20 -18.01
C ARG A 27 0.95 3.76 -17.72
N GLU A 28 2.22 3.53 -17.42
CA GLU A 28 2.75 2.20 -17.07
C GLU A 28 2.59 1.93 -15.57
N TYR A 29 2.64 2.98 -14.74
CA TYR A 29 2.52 2.90 -13.28
C TYR A 29 1.33 3.71 -12.76
N PRO A 30 0.08 3.33 -13.11
CA PRO A 30 -1.08 4.08 -12.67
C PRO A 30 -1.28 3.98 -11.15
N PRO A 31 -1.82 5.04 -10.50
CA PRO A 31 -2.17 5.00 -9.07
C PRO A 31 -3.18 3.89 -8.74
N MET A 32 -4.14 3.67 -9.63
CA MET A 32 -5.02 2.52 -9.66
C MET A 32 -4.40 1.43 -10.53
N MET A 33 -3.47 0.66 -9.97
CA MET A 33 -2.80 -0.45 -10.67
C MET A 33 -3.72 -1.65 -10.78
N THR A 34 -4.42 -1.86 -11.90
CA THR A 34 -5.27 -3.05 -12.09
C THR A 34 -4.45 -4.32 -12.35
N GLY A 35 -5.08 -5.49 -12.35
CA GLY A 35 -4.40 -6.74 -12.73
C GLY A 35 -3.84 -6.73 -14.16
N ARG A 36 -4.54 -6.07 -15.09
CA ARG A 36 -4.08 -5.92 -16.47
C ARG A 36 -2.85 -5.02 -16.56
N ASP A 37 -2.84 -3.93 -15.80
CA ASP A 37 -1.70 -3.01 -15.74
C ASP A 37 -0.50 -3.71 -15.11
N PHE A 38 -0.72 -4.37 -13.98
CA PHE A 38 0.30 -5.14 -13.28
C PHE A 38 0.90 -6.22 -14.18
N ALA A 39 0.10 -6.98 -14.92
CA ALA A 39 0.59 -8.01 -15.84
C ALA A 39 1.51 -7.43 -16.93
N ARG A 40 1.25 -6.21 -17.40
CA ARG A 40 2.03 -5.53 -18.45
C ARG A 40 3.30 -4.85 -17.95
N LEU A 41 3.44 -4.63 -16.64
CA LEU A 41 4.66 -4.04 -16.07
C LEU A 41 5.89 -4.86 -16.46
N GLN A 42 6.93 -4.18 -16.90
CA GLN A 42 8.26 -4.75 -17.08
C GLN A 42 9.17 -4.24 -15.98
N ASP A 43 10.24 -4.99 -15.66
CA ASP A 43 11.26 -4.46 -14.76
C ASP A 43 11.85 -3.19 -15.38
N ARG A 44 11.87 -2.12 -14.59
CA ARG A 44 12.32 -0.79 -15.02
C ARG A 44 13.29 -0.19 -14.02
N VAL A 45 14.07 0.73 -14.55
CA VAL A 45 14.92 1.63 -13.79
C VAL A 45 14.33 3.04 -13.91
N GLY A 46 13.95 3.63 -12.78
CA GLY A 46 13.61 5.04 -12.65
C GLY A 46 14.72 5.81 -11.96
N CYS A 47 14.48 7.10 -11.71
CA CYS A 47 15.38 7.96 -10.98
C CYS A 47 14.72 8.55 -9.74
N TYR A 48 15.51 9.14 -8.84
CA TYR A 48 15.01 10.04 -7.81
C TYR A 48 15.95 11.24 -7.62
N GLU A 49 15.39 12.38 -7.25
CA GLU A 49 16.19 13.57 -6.91
C GLU A 49 16.66 13.50 -5.46
N GLY A 50 17.98 13.52 -5.25
CA GLY A 50 18.54 13.66 -3.93
C GLY A 50 18.31 15.06 -3.38
N LYS A 51 17.68 15.19 -2.22
CA LYS A 51 17.49 16.47 -1.50
C LYS A 51 18.02 16.35 -0.08
N ARG A 52 18.42 17.47 0.53
CA ARG A 52 18.83 17.48 1.94
C ARG A 52 17.61 17.15 2.79
N GLY A 53 17.76 16.21 3.72
CA GLY A 53 16.63 15.71 4.53
C GLY A 53 15.72 14.73 3.82
N LEU A 54 16.15 14.14 2.69
CA LEU A 54 15.37 13.12 1.99
C LEU A 54 15.12 11.90 2.88
N GLU A 55 13.86 11.49 2.95
CA GLU A 55 13.38 10.36 3.73
C GLU A 55 13.16 9.15 2.84
N PHE A 56 13.85 8.05 3.14
CA PHE A 56 13.70 6.77 2.43
C PHE A 56 12.55 5.99 3.06
N CYS A 57 11.33 6.24 2.61
CA CYS A 57 10.14 5.61 3.15
C CYS A 57 10.09 4.11 2.82
N ASP A 58 9.50 3.33 3.73
CA ASP A 58 9.23 1.90 3.52
C ASP A 58 8.03 1.68 2.58
N PHE A 59 7.19 2.71 2.42
CA PHE A 59 6.02 2.72 1.57
C PHE A 59 6.04 3.96 0.70
N LEU A 60 5.75 3.79 -0.59
CA LEU A 60 5.51 4.89 -1.52
C LEU A 60 4.11 4.73 -2.09
N PHE A 61 3.38 5.84 -2.18
CA PHE A 61 2.00 5.86 -2.69
C PHE A 61 1.90 6.45 -4.10
N ALA A 62 3.02 6.93 -4.65
CA ALA A 62 3.08 7.54 -5.97
C ALA A 62 4.35 7.09 -6.74
N PRO A 63 4.26 6.88 -8.07
CA PRO A 63 3.04 7.00 -8.89
C PRO A 63 2.04 5.85 -8.69
N THR A 64 2.47 4.75 -8.09
CA THR A 64 1.64 3.64 -7.67
C THR A 64 2.06 3.16 -6.28
N PHE A 65 1.28 2.29 -5.65
CA PHE A 65 1.65 1.74 -4.35
C PHE A 65 2.87 0.82 -4.47
N MET A 66 3.90 1.13 -3.69
CA MET A 66 5.15 0.39 -3.66
C MET A 66 5.65 0.23 -2.23
N VAL A 67 6.41 -0.83 -1.99
CA VAL A 67 6.96 -1.15 -0.67
C VAL A 67 8.45 -1.45 -0.76
N GLY A 68 9.20 -1.13 0.29
CA GLY A 68 10.62 -1.43 0.41
C GLY A 68 10.89 -2.90 0.75
N LYS A 69 12.17 -3.28 0.75
CA LYS A 69 12.63 -4.67 0.88
C LYS A 69 12.14 -5.34 2.17
N LYS A 70 12.15 -4.60 3.27
CA LYS A 70 11.73 -5.09 4.59
C LYS A 70 10.24 -5.44 4.60
N MET A 71 9.44 -4.63 3.92
CA MET A 71 7.98 -4.77 3.90
C MET A 71 7.52 -5.80 2.89
N ILE A 72 8.16 -5.91 1.71
CA ILE A 72 7.75 -6.92 0.73
C ILE A 72 7.90 -8.36 1.25
N ALA A 73 8.94 -8.61 2.06
CA ALA A 73 9.12 -9.91 2.71
C ALA A 73 7.95 -10.23 3.66
N LEU A 74 7.47 -9.24 4.42
CA LEU A 74 6.31 -9.39 5.28
C LEU A 74 5.02 -9.60 4.47
N PHE A 75 4.81 -8.84 3.39
CA PHE A 75 3.64 -9.03 2.52
C PHE A 75 3.54 -10.46 2.00
N ARG A 76 4.66 -11.04 1.55
CA ARG A 76 4.72 -12.44 1.07
C ARG A 76 4.43 -13.45 2.18
N SER A 77 4.84 -13.15 3.41
CA SER A 77 4.52 -13.99 4.57
C SER A 77 3.05 -13.92 4.97
N LEU A 78 2.43 -12.73 4.90
CA LEU A 78 1.04 -12.51 5.32
C LEU A 78 0.04 -12.95 4.24
N ALA A 79 0.42 -12.86 2.97
CA ALA A 79 -0.39 -13.23 1.82
C ALA A 79 0.48 -13.97 0.78
N PRO A 80 0.59 -15.30 0.86
CA PRO A 80 1.45 -16.08 -0.05
C PRO A 80 1.11 -15.94 -1.53
N ALA A 81 -0.14 -15.57 -1.85
CA ALA A 81 -0.61 -15.31 -3.22
C ALA A 81 -0.19 -13.92 -3.76
N VAL A 82 0.53 -13.10 -2.98
CA VAL A 82 0.96 -11.78 -3.45
C VAL A 82 2.00 -11.92 -4.55
N GLU A 83 1.66 -11.39 -5.72
CA GLU A 83 2.60 -11.23 -6.82
C GLU A 83 3.37 -9.93 -6.64
N THR A 84 4.57 -9.86 -7.18
CA THR A 84 5.43 -8.68 -7.01
C THR A 84 6.24 -8.39 -8.26
N LYS A 85 6.31 -7.12 -8.64
CA LYS A 85 7.26 -6.62 -9.66
C LYS A 85 8.15 -5.56 -9.06
N SER A 86 9.37 -5.43 -9.57
CA SER A 86 10.37 -4.55 -8.99
C SER A 86 10.57 -3.28 -9.80
N LEU A 87 10.96 -2.22 -9.12
CA LEU A 87 11.37 -0.95 -9.69
C LEU A 87 12.64 -0.52 -8.98
N THR A 88 13.71 -0.34 -9.73
CA THR A 88 14.96 0.21 -9.20
C THR A 88 15.01 1.71 -9.45
N LEU A 89 15.31 2.49 -8.42
CA LEU A 89 15.49 3.93 -8.49
C LEU A 89 16.96 4.28 -8.33
N LEU A 90 17.53 4.93 -9.34
CA LEU A 90 18.89 5.45 -9.30
C LEU A 90 18.88 6.93 -8.86
N PRO A 91 19.90 7.38 -8.12
CA PRO A 91 20.03 8.80 -7.83
C PRO A 91 20.29 9.58 -9.12
N ALA A 92 19.59 10.69 -9.33
CA ALA A 92 19.87 11.59 -10.45
C ALA A 92 21.23 12.32 -10.28
N ALA A 93 21.70 12.47 -9.04
CA ALA A 93 23.01 13.01 -8.72
C ALA A 93 24.06 11.88 -8.58
N PRO A 94 25.35 12.14 -8.87
CA PRO A 94 26.41 11.13 -8.81
C PRO A 94 26.67 10.58 -7.40
N ARG A 95 26.13 11.21 -6.35
CA ARG A 95 26.16 10.73 -4.97
C ARG A 95 24.77 10.31 -4.55
N GLY A 96 24.60 9.02 -4.25
CA GLY A 96 23.35 8.44 -3.76
C GLY A 96 23.41 6.92 -3.80
N LYS A 97 22.42 6.26 -3.16
CA LYS A 97 22.31 4.81 -3.17
C LYS A 97 21.19 4.39 -4.13
N SER A 98 21.39 3.29 -4.84
CA SER A 98 20.29 2.65 -5.56
C SER A 98 19.26 2.16 -4.56
N LEU A 99 17.98 2.41 -4.86
CA LEU A 99 16.85 1.92 -4.08
C LEU A 99 16.09 0.91 -4.92
N THR A 100 15.57 -0.14 -4.30
CA THR A 100 14.62 -1.03 -4.96
C THR A 100 13.33 -1.00 -4.19
N TYR A 101 12.25 -0.78 -4.92
CA TYR A 101 10.89 -0.86 -4.44
C TYR A 101 10.16 -1.98 -5.19
N TRP A 102 9.16 -2.56 -4.54
CA TRP A 102 8.32 -3.62 -5.10
C TRP A 102 6.88 -3.11 -5.19
N ILE A 103 6.25 -3.37 -6.33
CA ILE A 103 4.80 -3.18 -6.54
C ILE A 103 4.16 -4.51 -6.15
N PRO A 104 3.50 -4.63 -4.98
CA PRO A 104 2.74 -5.82 -4.64
C PRO A 104 1.40 -5.82 -5.37
N TYR A 105 0.94 -7.00 -5.75
CA TYR A 105 -0.35 -7.21 -6.37
C TYR A 105 -1.08 -8.38 -5.73
N LEU A 106 -2.35 -8.15 -5.40
CA LEU A 106 -3.34 -9.17 -5.04
C LEU A 106 -4.60 -8.88 -5.85
N PRO A 107 -5.37 -9.89 -6.27
CA PRO A 107 -6.71 -9.66 -6.79
C PRO A 107 -7.53 -8.82 -5.81
N SER A 108 -8.32 -7.87 -6.35
CA SER A 108 -9.19 -7.04 -5.53
C SER A 108 -10.13 -7.92 -4.72
N ALA A 109 -10.28 -7.62 -3.43
CA ALA A 109 -11.30 -8.21 -2.61
C ALA A 109 -12.53 -7.30 -2.72
N ASP A 110 -13.64 -7.82 -3.24
CA ASP A 110 -14.93 -7.11 -3.35
C ASP A 110 -15.59 -7.00 -1.97
N CYS A 111 -14.88 -6.35 -1.07
CA CYS A 111 -15.11 -6.33 0.36
C CYS A 111 -15.57 -4.99 0.88
N LEU A 112 -15.52 -3.97 0.03
CA LEU A 112 -15.67 -2.59 0.45
C LEU A 112 -16.88 -1.98 -0.23
N GLU A 113 -17.85 -1.62 0.60
CA GLU A 113 -19.02 -0.84 0.21
C GLU A 113 -18.72 0.64 0.50
N ILE A 114 -18.68 1.47 -0.54
CA ILE A 114 -18.52 2.92 -0.40
C ILE A 114 -19.91 3.53 -0.13
N ARG A 115 -20.05 4.24 0.99
CA ARG A 115 -21.28 4.98 1.34
C ARG A 115 -20.95 6.44 1.68
N GLY A 116 -21.29 7.36 0.78
CA GLY A 116 -20.98 8.78 0.94
C GLY A 116 -19.48 9.01 1.07
N ASP A 117 -19.06 9.65 2.16
CA ASP A 117 -17.64 9.94 2.47
C ASP A 117 -16.94 8.79 3.23
N GLY A 118 -17.66 7.70 3.55
CA GLY A 118 -17.17 6.56 4.30
C GLY A 118 -17.07 5.28 3.48
N TYR A 119 -16.36 4.30 4.02
CA TYR A 119 -16.34 2.93 3.51
C TYR A 119 -16.63 1.94 4.64
N ARG A 120 -17.44 0.93 4.32
CA ARG A 120 -17.73 -0.20 5.19
C ARG A 120 -17.11 -1.44 4.58
N ILE A 121 -16.46 -2.24 5.42
CA ILE A 121 -15.91 -3.53 5.00
C ILE A 121 -16.83 -4.66 5.43
N HIS A 122 -17.11 -5.55 4.50
CA HIS A 122 -17.82 -6.82 4.68
C HIS A 122 -16.87 -7.85 5.33
N PRO A 123 -17.06 -8.24 6.60
CA PRO A 123 -16.13 -9.15 7.27
C PRO A 123 -16.02 -10.53 6.62
N GLU A 124 -17.10 -11.00 5.97
CA GLU A 124 -17.23 -12.30 5.33
C GLU A 124 -16.19 -12.55 4.23
N CYS A 125 -15.85 -11.54 3.44
CA CYS A 125 -14.90 -11.66 2.35
C CYS A 125 -13.43 -11.55 2.82
N LEU A 126 -13.22 -11.20 4.10
CA LEU A 126 -11.92 -11.09 4.74
C LEU A 126 -11.58 -12.29 5.63
N GLN A 127 -12.50 -13.24 5.77
CA GLN A 127 -12.28 -14.44 6.57
C GLN A 127 -11.05 -15.21 6.08
N GLY A 128 -10.14 -15.52 7.01
CA GLY A 128 -8.89 -16.23 6.73
C GLY A 128 -7.81 -15.39 6.04
N ARG A 129 -8.04 -14.11 5.77
CA ARG A 129 -7.06 -13.20 5.16
C ARG A 129 -6.35 -12.38 6.23
N GLN A 130 -5.10 -12.04 5.99
CA GLN A 130 -4.32 -11.08 6.80
C GLN A 130 -4.12 -9.75 6.07
N VAL A 131 -4.19 -9.78 4.74
CA VAL A 131 -4.04 -8.63 3.85
C VAL A 131 -5.15 -8.67 2.83
N ALA A 132 -5.74 -7.51 2.53
CA ALA A 132 -6.67 -7.35 1.44
C ALA A 132 -6.33 -6.09 0.64
N ARG A 133 -6.52 -6.19 -0.67
CA ARG A 133 -6.36 -5.07 -1.61
C ARG A 133 -7.74 -4.75 -2.18
N TYR A 134 -8.05 -3.47 -2.32
CA TYR A 134 -9.29 -3.00 -2.94
C TYR A 134 -8.96 -1.98 -4.02
N GLU A 135 -9.61 -2.12 -5.18
CA GLU A 135 -9.49 -1.19 -6.30
C GLU A 135 -10.52 -0.06 -6.15
N GLY A 136 -10.06 1.10 -5.64
CA GLY A 136 -10.87 2.30 -5.59
C GLY A 136 -10.92 3.04 -6.93
N LYS A 137 -11.71 4.12 -7.00
CA LYS A 137 -11.90 4.91 -8.22
C LYS A 137 -10.60 5.56 -8.75
N HIS A 138 -9.71 5.95 -7.85
CA HIS A 138 -8.50 6.71 -8.19
C HIS A 138 -7.21 6.07 -7.66
N VAL A 139 -7.30 5.27 -6.60
CA VAL A 139 -6.15 4.64 -5.94
C VAL A 139 -6.53 3.25 -5.47
N VAL A 140 -5.51 2.41 -5.25
CA VAL A 140 -5.67 1.14 -4.54
C VAL A 140 -5.60 1.35 -3.04
N TYR A 141 -6.43 0.62 -2.31
CA TYR A 141 -6.44 0.62 -0.85
C TYR A 141 -5.93 -0.72 -0.33
N TRP A 142 -5.12 -0.66 0.73
CA TRP A 142 -4.56 -1.84 1.39
C TRP A 142 -5.08 -1.91 2.83
N PHE A 143 -5.62 -3.07 3.17
CA PHE A 143 -6.20 -3.37 4.47
C PHE A 143 -5.46 -4.53 5.11
N PHE A 144 -5.32 -4.44 6.43
CA PHE A 144 -4.59 -5.40 7.23
C PHE A 144 -5.41 -5.79 8.44
N SER A 145 -5.36 -7.07 8.80
CA SER A 145 -5.84 -7.54 10.09
C SER A 145 -5.06 -6.85 11.22
N LEU A 146 -5.58 -6.85 12.45
CA LEU A 146 -4.84 -6.35 13.61
C LEU A 146 -3.43 -6.97 13.73
N ALA A 147 -3.35 -8.30 13.67
CA ALA A 147 -2.07 -9.02 13.81
C ALA A 147 -1.08 -8.67 12.68
N ALA A 148 -1.57 -8.40 11.47
CA ALA A 148 -0.75 -7.95 10.35
C ALA A 148 -0.29 -6.49 10.54
N ALA A 149 -1.18 -5.60 10.98
CA ALA A 149 -0.86 -4.20 11.24
C ALA A 149 0.18 -4.07 12.36
N GLU A 150 0.04 -4.82 13.45
CA GLU A 150 1.03 -4.87 14.54
C GLU A 150 2.40 -5.35 14.06
N GLN A 151 2.44 -6.37 13.19
CA GLN A 151 3.69 -6.83 12.60
C GLN A 151 4.36 -5.78 11.70
N ILE A 152 3.56 -4.98 10.98
CA ILE A 152 4.09 -3.84 10.21
C ILE A 152 4.64 -2.78 11.16
N LEU A 153 3.88 -2.39 12.19
CA LEU A 153 4.29 -1.38 13.17
C LEU A 153 5.52 -1.77 13.98
N ALA A 154 5.63 -3.04 14.38
CA ALA A 154 6.80 -3.57 15.10
C ALA A 154 8.10 -3.48 14.28
N ARG A 155 8.01 -3.26 12.97
CA ARG A 155 9.15 -3.03 12.09
C ARG A 155 9.51 -1.53 11.98
N GLY A 156 8.83 -0.63 12.67
CA GLY A 156 9.09 0.81 12.64
C GLY A 156 9.01 1.39 11.22
N PRO A 157 7.87 1.24 10.52
CA PRO A 157 7.73 1.67 9.14
C PRO A 157 7.77 3.19 9.07
N MET A 158 8.41 3.73 8.05
CA MET A 158 8.43 5.17 7.79
C MET A 158 7.39 5.55 6.73
N GLY A 159 6.63 6.61 7.01
CA GLY A 159 5.75 7.26 6.03
C GLY A 159 4.33 6.73 5.96
N VAL A 160 3.86 6.05 7.01
CA VAL A 160 2.53 5.44 7.05
C VAL A 160 1.92 5.51 8.44
N HIS A 161 0.59 5.51 8.46
CA HIS A 161 -0.20 5.25 9.66
C HIS A 161 -1.35 4.29 9.34
N PHE A 162 -1.97 3.75 10.40
CA PHE A 162 -3.12 2.87 10.28
C PHE A 162 -4.38 3.54 10.79
N VAL A 163 -5.47 3.42 10.03
CA VAL A 163 -6.80 3.89 10.43
C VAL A 163 -7.72 2.70 10.60
N LYS A 164 -8.34 2.55 11.78
CA LYS A 164 -9.32 1.48 12.03
C LYS A 164 -10.48 1.60 11.05
N VAL A 165 -10.86 0.49 10.42
CA VAL A 165 -12.05 0.43 9.58
C VAL A 165 -13.27 0.15 10.46
N PRO A 166 -14.37 0.91 10.33
CA PRO A 166 -15.60 0.64 11.07
C PRO A 166 -16.15 -0.75 10.71
N SER A 167 -16.56 -1.52 11.72
CA SER A 167 -17.33 -2.75 11.46
C SER A 167 -18.77 -2.40 11.05
N ALA A 168 -19.43 -3.31 10.33
CA ALA A 168 -20.82 -3.12 9.91
C ALA A 168 -21.76 -2.81 11.09
N LYS A 169 -21.49 -3.39 12.27
CA LYS A 169 -22.24 -3.16 13.51
C LYS A 169 -21.95 -1.83 14.19
N GLU A 170 -20.71 -1.33 14.11
CA GLU A 170 -20.33 -0.02 14.70
C GLU A 170 -20.93 1.14 13.90
N ALA A 171 -21.08 0.98 12.58
CA ALA A 171 -21.63 2.02 11.70
C ALA A 171 -23.16 2.24 11.83
N GLU A 172 -23.89 1.35 12.49
CA GLU A 172 -25.33 1.53 12.78
C GLU A 172 -25.57 2.34 14.07
N VAL A 173 -24.59 2.40 14.98
CA VAL A 173 -24.75 3.06 16.30
C VAL A 173 -24.48 4.56 16.24
N CYS A 174 -23.75 5.05 15.24
CA CYS A 174 -23.49 6.49 15.05
C CYS A 174 -24.46 7.18 14.07
N GLY A 175 -25.50 6.48 13.62
CA GLY A 175 -26.47 6.96 12.63
C GLY A 175 -27.90 7.13 13.16
N ALA A 176 -28.08 7.26 14.48
CA ALA A 176 -29.37 7.53 15.14
C ALA A 176 -29.36 8.88 15.85
#